data_AF-A0A928KQK3-F1
#
_entry.id   AF-A0A928KQK3-F1
#
_cell.length_a   1.000
_cell.length_b   1.000
_cell.length_c   1.000
_cell.angle_alpha   90.00
_cell.angle_beta   90.00
_cell.angle_gamma   90.00
#
_symmetry.space_group_name_H-M   'P 1'
#
loop_
_entity.id
_entity.type
_entity.pdbx_description
1 polymer ?
#
loop_
_entity_poly.entity_id
_entity_poly.type
_entity_poly.pdbx_seq_one_letter_code
_entity_poly.pdbx_strand_id
1 'polypeptide(L)'
;MKKRLGSFFLVFAMLMTLFLPAYADTYTTDFMISSTFAQMKKGDTMQLRVYSGTTEVTQVTWASSNPAVVQVNSTGTVTALAIGQATVTATSASGATVSCSVSCSVNVGIPGIDVSQHRGVIDWPKVKAAGIQFAIIRTGYGNENWAKQTDTQFENNYKGATANGIAVGAYHYSYATNVTMAAQEAEMCLSVLKGRPLQYPVVFDVEDKVHNSLSADQMGQIVNAFCSRIQQAGYKTAVYSYVNFYNARLTSPLVAQYDTWIAHWGVSQPNFNRPYTMWQYAAQSIPGVNGLCDVNYSYYDYAGTAAQQPTKPTDPNVFTSSALSSYSFTDQSPDYFYRITTADAVAPTAVSSDPNVAEVKFSQQSADGYIFHVIHKGEGQATITTTSAVTGASVSFTVTGNALPKVVYFTDLGSSFTLQKGQTYSLRVMPTVISGNVKFLIGNPAVLTGGTVQSTSGGWYYPITASGSGTTPIYAQVGGRAPVLVATVTVS
;
A
#
# COMPACT_ATOMS: atom_id res chain seq x y z
N MET A 1 79.06 -6.31 -22.66
CA MET A 1 79.23 -5.30 -21.58
C MET A 1 78.32 -5.74 -20.44
N LYS A 2 78.85 -6.23 -19.31
CA LYS A 2 79.34 -5.46 -18.14
C LYS A 2 78.25 -4.48 -17.63
N LYS A 3 77.84 -4.42 -16.36
CA LYS A 3 78.25 -5.07 -15.11
C LYS A 3 77.16 -4.74 -14.06
N ARG A 4 77.00 -5.65 -13.09
CA ARG A 4 76.43 -5.44 -11.75
C ARG A 4 77.10 -4.28 -11.00
N LEU A 5 76.37 -3.69 -10.04
CA LEU A 5 76.81 -3.17 -8.72
C LEU A 5 75.49 -2.80 -7.99
N GLY A 6 75.15 -3.12 -6.74
CA GLY A 6 75.80 -3.61 -5.52
C GLY A 6 75.05 -2.91 -4.36
N SER A 7 74.27 -3.58 -3.50
CA SER A 7 74.69 -4.19 -2.22
C SER A 7 75.41 -3.18 -1.30
N PHE A 8 75.16 -2.97 0.00
CA PHE A 8 74.68 -3.77 1.14
C PHE A 8 74.51 -2.78 2.35
N PHE A 9 73.69 -3.05 3.38
CA PHE A 9 74.00 -3.28 4.82
C PHE A 9 72.76 -2.79 5.64
N LEU A 10 72.25 -3.32 6.76
CA LEU A 10 72.58 -4.45 7.65
C LEU A 10 71.40 -4.69 8.64
N VAL A 11 71.01 -5.97 8.82
CA VAL A 11 70.58 -6.75 10.03
C VAL A 11 69.96 -6.06 11.28
N PHE A 12 68.76 -6.52 11.69
CA PHE A 12 68.40 -7.19 12.98
C PHE A 12 66.93 -7.66 12.94
N ALA A 13 66.64 -8.97 12.75
CA ALA A 13 66.35 -10.00 13.76
C ALA A 13 64.84 -10.16 14.09
N MET A 14 64.22 -11.28 13.67
CA MET A 14 63.65 -12.29 14.57
C MET A 14 63.18 -13.52 13.75
N LEU A 15 63.80 -14.68 13.99
CA LEU A 15 63.29 -15.97 13.56
C LEU A 15 62.06 -16.32 14.40
N MET A 16 60.92 -16.60 13.77
CA MET A 16 59.98 -17.57 14.32
C MET A 16 59.46 -18.43 13.18
N THR A 17 59.81 -19.71 13.27
CA THR A 17 59.40 -20.80 12.39
C THR A 17 57.88 -20.86 12.29
N LEU A 18 57.32 -20.45 11.15
CA LEU A 18 55.97 -20.87 10.78
C LEU A 18 56.08 -22.31 10.27
N PHE A 19 55.95 -23.25 11.20
CA PHE A 19 55.31 -24.51 10.88
C PHE A 19 53.97 -24.15 10.24
N LEU A 20 53.85 -24.33 8.92
CA LEU A 20 52.55 -24.55 8.33
C LEU A 20 52.06 -25.85 8.96
N PRO A 21 50.98 -25.86 9.77
CA PRO A 21 50.27 -27.11 9.92
C PRO A 21 49.81 -27.45 8.50
N ALA A 22 50.34 -28.53 7.95
CA ALA A 22 49.56 -29.33 7.03
C ALA A 22 48.25 -29.62 7.78
N TYR A 23 47.22 -28.83 7.52
CA TYR A 23 45.88 -29.22 7.91
C TYR A 23 45.58 -30.45 7.06
N ALA A 24 45.73 -31.60 7.67
CA ALA A 24 45.15 -32.83 7.18
C ALA A 24 43.63 -32.60 7.11
N ASP A 25 43.12 -32.36 5.90
CA ASP A 25 41.71 -32.54 5.60
C ASP A 25 41.36 -34.00 5.92
N THR A 26 40.74 -34.22 7.07
CA THR A 26 40.21 -35.52 7.48
C THR A 26 38.81 -35.34 8.07
N TYR A 27 37.81 -35.42 7.17
CA TYR A 27 36.37 -35.67 7.35
C TYR A 27 35.57 -34.67 8.23
N THR A 28 34.53 -34.01 7.72
CA THR A 28 33.18 -34.60 7.59
C THR A 28 32.27 -33.73 6.69
N THR A 29 32.10 -34.08 5.41
CA THR A 29 31.08 -33.47 4.53
C THR A 29 29.76 -34.25 4.49
N ASP A 30 29.60 -35.25 5.36
CA ASP A 30 28.60 -36.30 5.15
C ASP A 30 27.46 -36.33 6.16
N PHE A 31 27.53 -35.59 7.28
CA PHE A 31 26.44 -35.56 8.26
C PHE A 31 25.37 -34.55 7.84
N MET A 32 24.20 -35.03 7.40
CA MET A 32 23.13 -34.21 6.81
C MET A 32 21.77 -34.52 7.43
N ILE A 33 20.83 -33.58 7.27
CA ILE A 33 19.43 -33.74 7.66
C ILE A 33 18.53 -33.71 6.43
N SER A 34 17.45 -34.49 6.42
CA SER A 34 16.53 -34.64 5.27
C SER A 34 15.91 -33.32 4.82
N SER A 35 15.80 -32.34 5.71
CA SER A 35 15.52 -30.97 5.37
C SER A 35 16.23 -30.03 6.33
N THR A 36 16.85 -28.98 5.79
CA THR A 36 17.44 -27.89 6.58
C THR A 36 16.43 -26.80 6.91
N PHE A 37 15.23 -26.87 6.32
CA PHE A 37 14.17 -25.89 6.52
C PHE A 37 12.76 -26.48 6.32
N ALA A 38 11.80 -26.08 7.16
CA ALA A 38 10.41 -26.46 7.01
C ALA A 38 9.47 -25.29 7.33
N GLN A 39 8.45 -25.15 6.49
CA GLN A 39 7.31 -24.28 6.73
C GLN A 39 6.09 -25.14 7.06
N MET A 40 5.48 -24.88 8.21
CA MET A 40 4.42 -25.73 8.76
C MET A 40 3.25 -24.87 9.23
N LYS A 41 2.05 -25.42 9.14
CA LYS A 41 0.87 -24.89 9.81
C LYS A 41 0.83 -25.45 11.23
N LYS A 42 0.22 -24.73 12.17
CA LYS A 42 -0.04 -25.28 13.51
C LYS A 42 -0.85 -26.59 13.37
N GLY A 43 -0.39 -27.64 14.03
CA GLY A 43 -0.94 -29.00 13.96
C GLY A 43 -0.27 -29.91 12.94
N ASP A 44 0.51 -29.37 12.00
CA ASP A 44 1.22 -30.20 11.03
C ASP A 44 2.31 -31.04 11.70
N THR A 45 2.61 -32.18 11.07
CA THR A 45 3.73 -33.04 11.45
C THR A 45 4.65 -33.27 10.25
N MET A 46 5.96 -33.37 10.49
CA MET A 46 6.98 -33.68 9.49
C MET A 46 7.97 -34.69 10.05
N GLN A 47 8.41 -35.65 9.23
CA GLN A 47 9.47 -36.58 9.61
C GLN A 47 10.83 -36.03 9.16
N LEU A 48 11.73 -35.80 10.12
CA LEU A 48 13.14 -35.55 9.83
C LEU A 48 13.95 -36.84 9.94
N ARG A 49 14.97 -36.97 9.08
CA ARG A 49 15.92 -38.08 9.08
C ARG A 49 17.33 -37.53 8.97
N VAL A 50 18.30 -38.23 9.54
CA VAL A 50 19.71 -37.84 9.53
C VAL A 50 20.50 -38.87 8.75
N TYR A 51 21.49 -38.41 7.99
CA TYR A 51 22.32 -39.25 7.13
C TYR A 51 23.79 -38.98 7.40
N SER A 52 24.61 -40.02 7.27
CA SER A 52 26.06 -39.95 7.10
C SER A 52 26.37 -40.50 5.71
N GLY A 53 26.58 -39.60 4.75
CA GLY A 53 26.64 -39.94 3.32
C GLY A 53 25.27 -40.42 2.85
N THR A 54 25.17 -41.67 2.42
CA THR A 54 23.91 -42.31 2.00
C THR A 54 23.25 -43.15 3.09
N THR A 55 23.89 -43.32 4.26
CA THR A 55 23.40 -44.19 5.33
C THR A 55 22.61 -43.40 6.36
N GLU A 56 21.39 -43.83 6.66
CA GLU A 56 20.57 -43.20 7.72
C GLU A 56 21.17 -43.45 9.11
N VAL A 57 21.32 -42.39 9.89
CA VAL A 57 21.84 -42.43 11.27
C VAL A 57 20.65 -42.34 12.23
N THR A 58 20.33 -43.45 12.88
CA THR A 58 19.16 -43.56 13.77
C THR A 58 19.49 -43.30 15.23
N GLN A 59 20.76 -43.45 15.64
CA GLN A 59 21.22 -43.15 17.00
C GLN A 59 21.60 -41.68 17.14
N VAL A 60 20.58 -40.82 17.15
CA VAL A 60 20.72 -39.38 17.36
C VAL A 60 19.82 -38.92 18.51
N THR A 61 20.26 -37.88 19.20
CA THR A 61 19.43 -37.15 20.16
C THR A 61 18.83 -35.95 19.44
N TRP A 62 17.51 -35.83 19.48
CA TRP A 62 16.79 -34.69 18.93
C TRP A 62 16.51 -33.65 20.01
N ALA A 63 16.67 -32.37 19.66
CA ALA A 63 16.29 -31.25 20.49
C ALA A 63 15.61 -30.17 19.66
N SER A 64 14.69 -29.43 20.27
CA SER A 64 14.10 -28.22 19.70
C SER A 64 14.57 -27.02 20.52
N SER A 65 14.97 -25.95 19.86
CA SER A 65 15.32 -24.69 20.52
C SER A 65 14.10 -23.99 21.15
N ASN A 66 12.89 -24.34 20.73
CA ASN A 66 11.65 -23.84 21.31
C ASN A 66 10.55 -24.92 21.30
N PRO A 67 10.54 -25.83 22.30
CA PRO A 67 9.57 -26.91 22.41
C PRO A 67 8.11 -26.48 22.55
N ALA A 68 7.83 -25.21 22.88
CA ALA A 68 6.47 -24.68 22.92
C ALA A 68 5.92 -24.35 21.52
N VAL A 69 6.80 -24.08 20.55
CA VAL A 69 6.43 -23.80 19.15
C VAL A 69 6.54 -25.08 18.31
N VAL A 70 7.63 -25.82 18.48
CA VAL A 70 7.91 -27.04 17.70
C VAL A 70 8.43 -28.12 18.63
N GLN A 71 7.74 -29.26 18.69
CA GLN A 71 8.25 -30.46 19.36
C GLN A 71 8.89 -31.40 18.36
N VAL A 72 9.88 -32.17 18.82
CA VAL A 72 10.47 -33.28 18.08
C VAL A 72 10.54 -34.48 19.04
N ASN A 73 10.06 -35.63 18.60
CA ASN A 73 10.13 -36.85 19.41
C ASN A 73 11.47 -37.59 19.18
N SER A 74 11.68 -38.71 19.88
CA SER A 74 12.91 -39.52 19.76
C SER A 74 13.14 -40.12 18.37
N THR A 75 12.10 -40.23 17.54
CA THR A 75 12.20 -40.75 16.17
C THR A 75 12.39 -39.66 15.12
N GLY A 76 12.52 -38.38 15.50
CA GLY A 76 12.67 -37.26 14.56
C GLY A 76 11.35 -36.77 13.95
N THR A 77 10.20 -37.17 14.49
CA THR A 77 8.91 -36.63 14.10
C THR A 77 8.72 -35.26 14.75
N VAL A 78 8.69 -34.23 13.91
CA VAL A 78 8.46 -32.84 14.25
C VAL A 78 6.97 -32.55 14.26
N THR A 79 6.48 -31.85 15.29
CA THR A 79 5.08 -31.41 15.43
C THR A 79 5.04 -29.90 15.67
N ALA A 80 4.29 -29.17 14.84
CA ALA A 80 4.09 -27.74 14.97
C ALA A 80 2.95 -27.44 15.98
N LEU A 81 3.27 -26.80 17.10
CA LEU A 81 2.33 -26.56 18.21
C LEU A 81 1.81 -25.13 18.29
N ALA A 82 2.65 -24.15 17.98
CA ALA A 82 2.29 -22.73 18.04
C ALA A 82 3.00 -21.96 16.93
N ILE A 83 2.47 -20.79 16.59
CA ILE A 83 3.08 -19.87 15.63
C ILE A 83 4.43 -19.41 16.18
N GLY A 84 5.44 -19.32 15.31
CA GLY A 84 6.77 -18.89 15.67
C GLY A 84 7.84 -19.65 14.91
N GLN A 85 9.07 -19.58 15.39
CA GLN A 85 10.21 -20.26 14.81
C GLN A 85 10.92 -21.11 15.88
N ALA A 86 11.41 -22.27 15.46
CA ALA A 86 12.28 -23.11 16.26
C ALA A 86 13.34 -23.76 15.36
N THR A 87 14.48 -24.11 15.93
CA THR A 87 15.50 -24.93 15.28
C THR A 87 15.44 -26.32 15.90
N VAL A 88 15.24 -27.34 15.06
CA VAL A 88 15.30 -28.75 15.46
C VAL A 88 16.69 -29.27 15.13
N THR A 89 17.44 -29.69 16.14
CA THR A 89 18.82 -30.18 16.03
C THR A 89 18.86 -31.68 16.32
N ALA A 90 19.56 -32.43 15.48
CA ALA A 90 19.97 -33.80 15.76
C ALA A 90 21.47 -33.84 16.06
N THR A 91 21.83 -34.54 17.13
CA THR A 91 23.22 -34.75 17.55
C THR A 91 23.51 -36.25 17.58
N SER A 92 24.57 -36.71 16.90
CA SER A 92 24.97 -38.12 16.94
C SER A 92 25.43 -38.55 18.34
N ALA A 93 25.10 -39.78 18.75
CA ALA A 93 25.58 -40.35 20.01
C ALA A 93 27.12 -40.55 19.98
N SER A 94 27.77 -40.25 21.10
CA SER A 94 29.23 -40.15 21.27
C SER A 94 29.98 -41.50 21.31
N GLY A 95 29.88 -42.28 20.24
CA GLY A 95 30.73 -43.47 20.02
C GLY A 95 31.99 -43.18 19.20
N ALA A 96 32.08 -42.01 18.57
CA ALA A 96 33.21 -41.56 17.77
C ALA A 96 33.93 -40.39 18.47
N THR A 97 35.22 -40.22 18.20
CA THR A 97 36.13 -39.23 18.80
C THR A 97 35.71 -37.76 18.59
N VAL A 98 34.65 -37.50 17.82
CA VAL A 98 34.06 -36.18 17.52
C VAL A 98 32.53 -36.30 17.47
N SER A 99 31.82 -35.34 18.08
CA SER A 99 30.35 -35.23 17.97
C SER A 99 29.96 -34.40 16.73
N CYS A 100 28.90 -34.79 16.01
CA CYS A 100 28.38 -34.07 14.85
C CYS A 100 26.93 -33.65 15.09
N SER A 101 26.55 -32.45 14.64
CA SER A 101 25.17 -31.95 14.74
C SER A 101 24.68 -31.34 13.43
N VAL A 102 23.39 -31.52 13.14
CA VAL A 102 22.69 -30.94 11.99
C VAL A 102 21.36 -30.35 12.44
N SER A 103 20.88 -29.33 11.74
CA SER A 103 19.70 -28.57 12.17
C SER A 103 18.72 -28.29 11.03
N CYS A 104 17.44 -28.27 11.37
CA CYS A 104 16.33 -27.84 10.54
C CYS A 104 15.69 -26.60 11.16
N SER A 105 15.61 -25.49 10.42
CA SER A 105 14.83 -24.32 10.84
C SER A 105 13.36 -24.56 10.51
N VAL A 106 12.51 -24.57 11.53
CA VAL A 106 11.07 -24.80 11.39
C VAL A 106 10.34 -23.52 11.72
N ASN A 107 9.60 -23.04 10.73
CA ASN A 107 8.76 -21.85 10.84
C ASN A 107 7.30 -22.30 10.82
N VAL A 108 6.57 -21.95 11.86
CA VAL A 108 5.15 -22.24 11.99
C VAL A 108 4.36 -20.96 11.75
N GLY A 109 3.57 -20.93 10.68
CA GLY A 109 2.80 -19.77 10.27
C GLY A 109 1.34 -20.11 9.94
N ILE A 110 0.48 -19.10 9.97
CA ILE A 110 -0.88 -19.19 9.45
C ILE A 110 -0.79 -19.06 7.92
N PRO A 111 -1.34 -19.98 7.12
CA PRO A 111 -1.34 -19.90 5.67
C PRO A 111 -2.40 -18.92 5.16
N GLY A 112 -2.01 -18.06 4.23
CA GLY A 112 -2.91 -17.11 3.57
C GLY A 112 -2.59 -16.90 2.11
N ILE A 113 -3.46 -16.14 1.45
CA ILE A 113 -3.28 -15.67 0.07
C ILE A 113 -3.50 -14.16 0.00
N ASP A 114 -3.00 -13.53 -1.06
CA ASP A 114 -3.42 -12.19 -1.44
C ASP A 114 -4.00 -12.20 -2.86
N VAL A 115 -5.10 -11.45 -3.04
CA VAL A 115 -5.93 -11.54 -4.24
C VAL A 115 -6.47 -10.19 -4.68
N SER A 116 -6.73 -10.10 -5.97
CA SER A 116 -7.28 -8.93 -6.66
C SER A 116 -8.13 -9.39 -7.85
N GLN A 117 -8.66 -8.44 -8.63
CA GLN A 117 -9.36 -8.73 -9.88
C GLN A 117 -8.52 -9.57 -10.86
N HIS A 118 -7.19 -9.59 -10.73
CA HIS A 118 -6.31 -10.37 -11.60
C HIS A 118 -6.49 -11.89 -11.44
N ARG A 119 -7.18 -12.37 -10.40
CA ARG A 119 -7.54 -13.78 -10.24
C ARG A 119 -8.97 -14.11 -10.72
N GLY A 120 -9.73 -13.11 -11.14
CA GLY A 120 -11.11 -13.27 -11.57
C GLY A 120 -12.01 -13.77 -10.44
N VAL A 121 -12.96 -14.64 -10.77
CA VAL A 121 -13.88 -15.25 -9.80
C VAL A 121 -13.18 -16.41 -9.07
N ILE A 122 -13.27 -16.42 -7.74
CA ILE A 122 -12.62 -17.40 -6.86
C ILE A 122 -13.67 -18.33 -6.24
N ASP A 123 -13.37 -19.64 -6.23
CA ASP A 123 -14.13 -20.68 -5.53
C ASP A 123 -13.62 -20.80 -4.08
N TRP A 124 -14.17 -19.95 -3.21
CA TRP A 124 -13.76 -19.83 -1.81
C TRP A 124 -13.94 -21.10 -0.95
N PRO A 125 -14.96 -21.95 -1.16
CA PRO A 125 -15.03 -23.26 -0.52
C PRO A 125 -13.79 -24.13 -0.80
N LYS A 126 -13.31 -24.16 -2.04
CA LYS A 126 -12.07 -24.90 -2.38
C LYS A 126 -10.83 -24.26 -1.75
N VAL A 127 -10.76 -22.94 -1.71
CA VAL A 127 -9.67 -22.21 -1.03
C VAL A 127 -9.63 -22.56 0.45
N LYS A 128 -10.78 -22.61 1.12
CA LYS A 128 -10.88 -23.03 2.53
C LYS A 128 -10.45 -24.49 2.71
N ALA A 129 -10.90 -25.39 1.83
CA ALA A 129 -10.53 -26.80 1.86
C ALA A 129 -9.03 -27.03 1.59
N ALA A 130 -8.37 -26.15 0.83
CA ALA A 130 -6.91 -26.13 0.67
C ALA A 130 -6.16 -25.66 1.95
N GLY A 131 -6.91 -25.34 3.01
CA GLY A 131 -6.39 -24.96 4.31
C GLY A 131 -5.83 -23.54 4.34
N ILE A 132 -6.32 -22.65 3.48
CA ILE A 132 -6.08 -21.20 3.58
C ILE A 132 -6.94 -20.64 4.71
N GLN A 133 -6.33 -19.82 5.56
CA GLN A 133 -6.96 -19.30 6.77
C GLN A 133 -7.19 -17.79 6.74
N PHE A 134 -6.41 -17.04 5.95
CA PHE A 134 -6.66 -15.62 5.70
C PHE A 134 -6.49 -15.22 4.23
N ALA A 135 -7.07 -14.09 3.86
CA ALA A 135 -6.87 -13.44 2.57
C ALA A 135 -6.65 -11.93 2.75
N ILE A 136 -5.62 -11.37 2.10
CA ILE A 136 -5.46 -9.92 1.95
C ILE A 136 -6.00 -9.51 0.57
N ILE A 137 -7.04 -8.69 0.53
CA ILE A 137 -7.80 -8.41 -0.69
C ILE A 137 -7.55 -6.98 -1.16
N ARG A 138 -7.21 -6.78 -2.44
CA ARG A 138 -6.94 -5.44 -2.97
C ARG A 138 -8.18 -4.55 -2.92
N THR A 139 -8.12 -3.40 -2.25
CA THR A 139 -9.16 -2.37 -2.32
C THR A 139 -9.13 -1.65 -3.67
N GLY A 140 -7.93 -1.31 -4.12
CA GLY A 140 -7.69 -0.60 -5.36
C GLY A 140 -6.23 -0.21 -5.51
N TYR A 141 -5.97 0.76 -6.38
CA TYR A 141 -4.63 1.27 -6.65
C TYR A 141 -4.64 2.76 -7.00
N GLY A 142 -3.73 3.56 -6.45
CA GLY A 142 -3.71 5.00 -6.66
C GLY A 142 -5.01 5.71 -6.23
N ASN A 143 -5.19 6.96 -6.66
CA ASN A 143 -6.36 7.77 -6.30
C ASN A 143 -6.88 8.71 -7.40
N GLU A 144 -6.33 8.63 -8.62
CA GLU A 144 -6.60 9.53 -9.74
C GLU A 144 -8.03 9.43 -10.30
N ASN A 145 -8.66 8.26 -10.20
CA ASN A 145 -10.02 7.97 -10.63
C ASN A 145 -10.57 6.75 -9.88
N TRP A 146 -11.22 7.01 -8.74
CA TRP A 146 -11.65 5.97 -7.82
C TRP A 146 -12.58 4.94 -8.46
N ALA A 147 -13.45 5.35 -9.38
CA ALA A 147 -14.37 4.45 -10.07
C ALA A 147 -13.65 3.43 -10.96
N LYS A 148 -12.51 3.81 -11.57
CA LYS A 148 -11.71 2.92 -12.41
C LYS A 148 -10.63 2.16 -11.65
N GLN A 149 -10.25 2.68 -10.49
CA GLN A 149 -9.15 2.19 -9.69
C GLN A 149 -9.57 1.35 -8.49
N THR A 150 -10.86 1.32 -8.16
CA THR A 150 -11.43 0.33 -7.25
C THR A 150 -11.28 -1.05 -7.87
N ASP A 151 -10.77 -2.00 -7.10
CA ASP A 151 -10.66 -3.38 -7.56
C ASP A 151 -12.05 -3.97 -7.78
N THR A 152 -12.33 -4.35 -9.02
CA THR A 152 -13.68 -4.81 -9.43
C THR A 152 -14.11 -6.10 -8.74
N GLN A 153 -13.18 -6.86 -8.15
CA GLN A 153 -13.47 -8.09 -7.43
C GLN A 153 -13.43 -7.94 -5.91
N PHE A 154 -13.15 -6.75 -5.35
CA PHE A 154 -13.05 -6.57 -3.89
C PHE A 154 -14.30 -7.07 -3.16
N GLU A 155 -15.49 -6.65 -3.60
CA GLU A 155 -16.76 -7.05 -2.94
C GLU A 155 -17.02 -8.56 -3.02
N ASN A 156 -16.78 -9.16 -4.20
CA ASN A 156 -16.96 -10.59 -4.41
C ASN A 156 -15.98 -11.41 -3.57
N ASN A 157 -14.72 -10.98 -3.52
CA ASN A 157 -13.67 -11.63 -2.76
C ASN A 157 -13.92 -11.49 -1.25
N TYR A 158 -14.28 -10.30 -0.77
CA TYR A 158 -14.59 -10.06 0.64
C TYR A 158 -15.76 -10.93 1.10
N LYS A 159 -16.87 -10.92 0.34
CA LYS A 159 -18.06 -11.73 0.65
C LYS A 159 -17.75 -13.23 0.62
N GLY A 160 -17.01 -13.68 -0.39
CA GLY A 160 -16.67 -15.09 -0.56
C GLY A 160 -15.75 -15.62 0.54
N ALA A 161 -14.69 -14.88 0.89
CA ALA A 161 -13.77 -15.23 1.97
C ALA A 161 -14.49 -15.29 3.32
N THR A 162 -15.22 -14.23 3.68
CA THR A 162 -15.94 -14.15 4.96
C THR A 162 -17.00 -15.24 5.10
N ALA A 163 -17.77 -15.54 4.05
CA ALA A 163 -18.78 -16.61 4.07
C ALA A 163 -18.20 -18.01 4.28
N ASN A 164 -16.90 -18.20 4.00
CA ASN A 164 -16.20 -19.47 4.18
C ASN A 164 -15.28 -19.49 5.42
N GLY A 165 -15.44 -18.51 6.32
CA GLY A 165 -14.67 -18.43 7.56
C GLY A 165 -13.16 -18.26 7.30
N ILE A 166 -12.81 -17.52 6.25
CA ILE A 166 -11.44 -17.08 5.96
C ILE A 166 -11.32 -15.65 6.48
N ALA A 167 -10.34 -15.41 7.36
CA ALA A 167 -10.08 -14.09 7.93
C ALA A 167 -9.65 -13.10 6.85
N VAL A 168 -10.11 -11.85 6.90
CA VAL A 168 -9.88 -10.89 5.82
C VAL A 168 -9.07 -9.70 6.29
N GLY A 169 -8.07 -9.35 5.49
CA GLY A 169 -7.38 -8.06 5.49
C GLY A 169 -7.53 -7.43 4.11
N ALA A 170 -6.93 -6.25 3.92
CA ALA A 170 -7.00 -5.56 2.64
C ALA A 170 -5.67 -4.94 2.28
N TYR A 171 -5.41 -4.67 1.00
CA TYR A 171 -4.25 -3.90 0.59
C TYR A 171 -4.62 -2.82 -0.43
N HIS A 172 -3.85 -1.74 -0.46
CA HIS A 172 -3.99 -0.67 -1.45
C HIS A 172 -2.66 -0.44 -2.13
N TYR A 173 -2.62 -0.63 -3.46
CA TYR A 173 -1.41 -0.50 -4.26
C TYR A 173 -1.11 0.97 -4.53
N SER A 174 0.05 1.47 -4.13
CA SER A 174 0.34 2.89 -4.12
C SER A 174 1.00 3.39 -5.40
N TYR A 175 0.61 4.60 -5.81
CA TYR A 175 1.36 5.46 -6.73
C TYR A 175 1.79 6.78 -6.07
N ALA A 176 1.64 6.90 -4.75
CA ALA A 176 1.87 8.14 -4.03
C ALA A 176 3.35 8.53 -4.02
N THR A 177 3.65 9.72 -4.54
CA THR A 177 5.02 10.28 -4.51
C THR A 177 5.21 11.36 -3.45
N ASN A 178 4.17 11.67 -2.69
CA ASN A 178 4.18 12.63 -1.60
C ASN A 178 3.08 12.32 -0.57
N VAL A 179 3.16 12.98 0.59
CA VAL A 179 2.24 12.83 1.73
C VAL A 179 0.77 13.03 1.33
N THR A 180 0.50 14.01 0.47
CA THR A 180 -0.88 14.35 0.09
C THR A 180 -1.51 13.23 -0.74
N MET A 181 -0.78 12.71 -1.74
CA MET A 181 -1.25 11.57 -2.53
C MET A 181 -1.51 10.34 -1.65
N ALA A 182 -0.62 10.07 -0.68
CA ALA A 182 -0.79 8.94 0.23
C ALA A 182 -2.03 9.10 1.14
N ALA A 183 -2.31 10.32 1.61
CA ALA A 183 -3.54 10.60 2.35
C ALA A 183 -4.80 10.37 1.49
N GLN A 184 -4.77 10.74 0.21
CA GLN A 184 -5.90 10.50 -0.71
C GLN A 184 -6.08 9.02 -1.05
N GLU A 185 -5.00 8.28 -1.23
CA GLU A 185 -5.06 6.82 -1.38
C GLU A 185 -5.64 6.16 -0.13
N ALA A 186 -5.35 6.66 1.07
CA ALA A 186 -5.99 6.20 2.29
C ALA A 186 -7.50 6.47 2.28
N GLU A 187 -7.94 7.65 1.82
CA GLU A 187 -9.38 7.92 1.67
C GLU A 187 -10.06 7.00 0.66
N MET A 188 -9.41 6.77 -0.49
CA MET A 188 -9.89 5.84 -1.51
C MET A 188 -10.04 4.45 -0.91
N CYS A 189 -9.01 3.95 -0.23
CA CYS A 189 -9.02 2.67 0.47
C CYS A 189 -10.19 2.60 1.48
N LEU A 190 -10.36 3.62 2.33
CA LEU A 190 -11.45 3.67 3.31
C LEU A 190 -12.84 3.74 2.67
N SER A 191 -12.98 4.39 1.51
CA SER A 191 -14.24 4.46 0.76
C SER A 191 -14.68 3.09 0.24
N VAL A 192 -13.73 2.21 -0.08
CA VAL A 192 -13.97 0.81 -0.46
C VAL A 192 -14.28 -0.05 0.77
N LEU A 193 -13.54 0.16 1.86
CA LEU A 193 -13.72 -0.58 3.10
C LEU A 193 -15.07 -0.28 3.78
N LYS A 194 -15.55 0.96 3.76
CA LYS A 194 -16.86 1.36 4.32
C LYS A 194 -17.05 0.98 5.80
N GLY A 195 -15.96 0.94 6.58
CA GLY A 195 -16.01 0.54 7.99
C GLY A 195 -16.20 -0.97 8.22
N ARG A 196 -16.18 -1.80 7.18
CA ARG A 196 -16.42 -3.26 7.31
C ARG A 196 -15.34 -3.94 8.16
N PRO A 197 -15.68 -5.02 8.88
CA PRO A 197 -14.72 -5.66 9.77
C PRO A 197 -13.60 -6.35 8.98
N LEU A 198 -12.37 -6.16 9.47
CA LEU A 198 -11.18 -6.87 9.01
C LEU A 198 -10.49 -7.49 10.23
N GLN A 199 -10.17 -8.77 10.14
CA GLN A 199 -9.36 -9.45 11.15
C GLN A 199 -7.88 -9.17 10.92
N TYR A 200 -7.46 -9.12 9.66
CA TYR A 200 -6.09 -8.83 9.23
C TYR A 200 -5.94 -7.34 8.88
N PRO A 201 -4.70 -6.80 8.84
CA PRO A 201 -4.47 -5.38 8.65
C PRO A 201 -4.92 -4.89 7.27
N VAL A 202 -5.09 -3.58 7.19
CA VAL A 202 -5.05 -2.85 5.93
C VAL A 202 -3.59 -2.55 5.61
N VAL A 203 -3.15 -3.01 4.46
CA VAL A 203 -1.76 -2.98 4.04
C VAL A 203 -1.55 -1.86 3.04
N PHE A 204 -0.55 -1.01 3.29
CA PHE A 204 -0.05 -0.08 2.29
C PHE A 204 1.01 -0.77 1.43
N ASP A 205 0.69 -0.98 0.16
CA ASP A 205 1.55 -1.69 -0.80
C ASP A 205 2.38 -0.66 -1.59
N VAL A 206 3.69 -0.65 -1.33
CA VAL A 206 4.65 0.32 -1.87
C VAL A 206 5.76 -0.40 -2.65
N GLU A 207 5.54 -0.57 -3.95
CA GLU A 207 6.49 -1.27 -4.82
C GLU A 207 6.59 -0.71 -6.25
N ASP A 208 5.74 0.26 -6.60
CA ASP A 208 5.77 0.84 -7.94
C ASP A 208 7.08 1.58 -8.25
N LYS A 209 7.43 1.59 -9.54
CA LYS A 209 8.61 2.29 -10.07
C LYS A 209 8.65 3.78 -9.70
N VAL A 210 7.52 4.46 -9.49
CA VAL A 210 7.50 5.88 -9.09
C VAL A 210 8.17 6.11 -7.74
N HIS A 211 8.24 5.08 -6.89
CA HIS A 211 8.87 5.18 -5.58
C HIS A 211 10.41 5.05 -5.64
N ASN A 212 11.00 4.58 -6.74
CA ASN A 212 12.44 4.31 -6.83
C ASN A 212 13.32 5.56 -6.69
N SER A 213 12.80 6.72 -7.09
CA SER A 213 13.50 8.01 -7.00
C SER A 213 13.33 8.72 -5.66
N LEU A 214 12.46 8.23 -4.77
CA LEU A 214 12.17 8.85 -3.50
C LEU A 214 13.21 8.45 -2.45
N SER A 215 13.56 9.39 -1.56
CA SER A 215 14.45 9.10 -0.43
C SER A 215 13.74 8.27 0.63
N ALA A 216 14.51 7.67 1.55
CA ALA A 216 13.94 6.92 2.66
C ALA A 216 13.05 7.78 3.57
N ASP A 217 13.40 9.06 3.75
CA ASP A 217 12.59 9.98 4.56
C ASP A 217 11.28 10.36 3.84
N GLN A 218 11.33 10.60 2.53
CA GLN A 218 10.12 10.84 1.73
C GLN A 218 9.19 9.63 1.79
N MET A 219 9.72 8.42 1.61
CA MET A 219 8.93 7.19 1.74
C MET A 219 8.38 7.01 3.16
N GLY A 220 9.15 7.32 4.20
CA GLY A 220 8.68 7.28 5.57
C GLY A 220 7.49 8.20 5.83
N GLN A 221 7.51 9.42 5.26
CA GLN A 221 6.41 10.37 5.36
C GLN A 221 5.17 9.90 4.60
N ILE A 222 5.34 9.35 3.39
CA ILE A 222 4.26 8.79 2.55
C ILE A 222 3.57 7.62 3.28
N VAL A 223 4.37 6.66 3.76
CA VAL A 223 3.88 5.51 4.53
C VAL A 223 3.12 5.97 5.77
N ASN A 224 3.68 6.90 6.55
CA ASN A 224 3.04 7.41 7.75
C ASN A 224 1.72 8.13 7.45
N ALA A 225 1.65 8.89 6.36
CA ALA A 225 0.44 9.58 5.95
C ALA A 225 -0.71 8.61 5.66
N PHE A 226 -0.45 7.54 4.88
CA PHE A 226 -1.45 6.52 4.61
C PHE A 226 -1.81 5.74 5.88
N CYS A 227 -0.82 5.16 6.54
CA CYS A 227 -1.06 4.22 7.64
C CYS A 227 -1.69 4.91 8.87
N SER A 228 -1.22 6.10 9.25
CA SER A 228 -1.83 6.83 10.38
C SER A 228 -3.31 7.16 10.11
N ARG A 229 -3.67 7.51 8.87
CA ARG A 229 -5.06 7.79 8.50
C ARG A 229 -5.95 6.55 8.57
N ILE A 230 -5.42 5.40 8.18
CA ILE A 230 -6.10 4.10 8.29
C ILE A 230 -6.26 3.68 9.77
N GLN A 231 -5.23 3.89 10.60
CA GLN A 231 -5.32 3.66 12.05
C GLN A 231 -6.35 4.57 12.72
N GLN A 232 -6.42 5.85 12.33
CA GLN A 232 -7.46 6.77 12.81
C GLN A 232 -8.88 6.32 12.42
N ALA A 233 -9.01 5.51 11.36
CA ALA A 233 -10.27 4.86 11.01
C ALA A 233 -10.53 3.55 11.79
N GLY A 234 -9.67 3.19 12.75
CA GLY A 234 -9.83 2.03 13.63
C GLY A 234 -9.28 0.72 13.08
N TYR A 235 -8.51 0.73 11.98
CA TYR A 235 -7.92 -0.48 11.42
C TYR A 235 -6.47 -0.69 11.87
N LYS A 236 -6.07 -1.94 12.05
CA LYS A 236 -4.65 -2.33 12.10
C LYS A 236 -4.00 -2.04 10.73
N THR A 237 -2.73 -1.65 10.73
CA THR A 237 -1.99 -1.32 9.52
C THR A 237 -0.69 -2.10 9.41
N ALA A 238 -0.38 -2.51 8.18
CA ALA A 238 0.91 -3.05 7.83
C ALA A 238 1.43 -2.38 6.55
N VAL A 239 2.71 -2.53 6.28
CA VAL A 239 3.35 -2.06 5.05
C VAL A 239 3.87 -3.26 4.29
N TYR A 240 3.61 -3.29 2.99
CA TYR A 240 4.09 -4.32 2.08
C TYR A 240 5.09 -3.77 1.07
N SER A 241 6.16 -4.54 0.85
CA SER A 241 7.07 -4.37 -0.27
C SER A 241 7.98 -5.60 -0.41
N TYR A 242 8.77 -5.66 -1.48
CA TYR A 242 9.82 -6.66 -1.64
C TYR A 242 11.12 -6.28 -0.91
N VAL A 243 11.89 -7.31 -0.52
CA VAL A 243 13.03 -7.17 0.41
C VAL A 243 14.05 -6.10 0.02
N ASN A 244 14.37 -5.99 -1.27
CA ASN A 244 15.36 -5.01 -1.75
C ASN A 244 14.85 -3.59 -1.60
N PHE A 245 13.58 -3.33 -1.92
CA PHE A 245 12.99 -2.01 -1.74
C PHE A 245 12.89 -1.66 -0.26
N TYR A 246 12.47 -2.61 0.56
CA TYR A 246 12.37 -2.43 2.00
C TYR A 246 13.71 -2.01 2.63
N ASN A 247 14.79 -2.69 2.25
CA ASN A 247 16.14 -2.41 2.75
C ASN A 247 16.75 -1.12 2.17
N ALA A 248 16.31 -0.67 0.99
CA ALA A 248 16.86 0.50 0.32
C ALA A 248 16.06 1.80 0.54
N ARG A 249 14.76 1.70 0.86
CA ARG A 249 13.82 2.84 0.81
C ARG A 249 12.87 2.92 2.00
N LEU A 250 12.61 1.83 2.71
CA LEU A 250 11.69 1.81 3.86
C LEU A 250 12.44 1.70 5.18
N THR A 251 13.53 2.47 5.33
CA THR A 251 14.43 2.45 6.49
C THR A 251 14.17 3.59 7.49
N SER A 252 13.28 4.53 7.16
CA SER A 252 12.90 5.61 8.06
C SER A 252 12.24 5.05 9.35
N PRO A 253 12.55 5.60 10.53
CA PRO A 253 11.88 5.24 11.79
C PRO A 253 10.35 5.38 11.74
N LEU A 254 9.83 6.25 10.88
CA LEU A 254 8.39 6.44 10.65
C LEU A 254 7.68 5.16 10.14
N VAL A 255 8.43 4.25 9.51
CA VAL A 255 7.90 2.97 9.02
C VAL A 255 7.89 1.92 10.14
N ALA A 256 8.84 1.98 11.08
CA ALA A 256 9.09 0.92 12.07
C ALA A 256 7.95 0.72 13.09
N GLN A 257 7.02 1.67 13.18
CA GLN A 257 5.83 1.58 14.04
C GLN A 257 4.71 0.71 13.44
N TYR A 258 4.80 0.36 12.16
CA TYR A 258 3.79 -0.44 11.46
C TYR A 258 4.25 -1.88 11.28
N ASP A 259 3.30 -2.81 11.26
CA ASP A 259 3.59 -4.19 10.97
C ASP A 259 4.15 -4.35 9.55
N THR A 260 4.98 -5.37 9.33
CA THR A 260 5.69 -5.57 8.06
C THR A 260 5.24 -6.85 7.38
N TRP A 261 4.83 -6.73 6.12
CA TRP A 261 4.60 -7.82 5.18
C TRP A 261 5.69 -7.80 4.11
N ILE A 262 6.58 -8.78 4.14
CA ILE A 262 7.75 -8.80 3.25
C ILE A 262 7.55 -9.79 2.10
N ALA A 263 7.90 -9.41 0.87
CA ALA A 263 8.02 -10.34 -0.25
C ALA A 263 9.48 -10.76 -0.48
N HIS A 264 9.73 -12.07 -0.49
CA HIS A 264 11.02 -12.65 -0.87
C HIS A 264 10.83 -14.11 -1.25
N TRP A 265 10.94 -14.43 -2.54
CA TRP A 265 10.60 -15.76 -3.06
C TRP A 265 11.84 -16.62 -3.29
N GLY A 266 11.64 -17.94 -3.35
CA GLY A 266 12.69 -18.91 -3.68
C GLY A 266 13.77 -19.07 -2.61
N VAL A 267 13.51 -18.60 -1.39
CA VAL A 267 14.43 -18.66 -0.25
C VAL A 267 13.79 -19.39 0.92
N SER A 268 14.61 -20.04 1.74
CA SER A 268 14.15 -20.64 3.01
C SER A 268 13.86 -19.58 4.08
N GLN A 269 14.49 -18.42 4.01
CA GLN A 269 14.17 -17.32 4.91
C GLN A 269 14.36 -15.98 4.19
N PRO A 270 13.50 -14.98 4.45
CA PRO A 270 13.74 -13.64 3.95
C PRO A 270 15.10 -13.11 4.38
N ASN A 271 15.88 -12.55 3.45
CA ASN A 271 17.04 -11.73 3.77
C ASN A 271 16.64 -10.36 4.35
N PHE A 272 15.98 -10.39 5.51
CA PHE A 272 15.39 -9.24 6.17
C PHE A 272 15.67 -9.33 7.66
N ASN A 273 16.48 -8.40 8.18
CA ASN A 273 17.01 -8.42 9.54
C ASN A 273 16.19 -7.58 10.54
N ARG A 274 14.98 -7.19 10.14
CA ARG A 274 14.01 -6.47 10.98
C ARG A 274 12.80 -7.36 11.25
N PRO A 275 12.03 -7.11 12.32
CA PRO A 275 10.79 -7.86 12.57
C PRO A 275 9.81 -7.75 11.41
N TYR A 276 9.12 -8.85 11.10
CA TYR A 276 8.03 -8.91 10.13
C TYR A 276 6.97 -9.88 10.64
N THR A 277 5.71 -9.58 10.33
CA THR A 277 4.55 -10.36 10.78
C THR A 277 3.97 -11.21 9.66
N MET A 278 4.24 -10.86 8.40
CA MET A 278 3.80 -11.63 7.23
C MET A 278 4.94 -11.77 6.22
N TRP A 279 4.95 -12.90 5.52
CA TRP A 279 5.90 -13.20 4.45
C TRP A 279 5.16 -13.75 3.23
N GLN A 280 5.23 -13.03 2.12
CA GLN A 280 4.86 -13.56 0.81
C GLN A 280 6.07 -14.34 0.25
N TYR A 281 5.92 -15.66 0.22
CA TYR A 281 7.05 -16.57 0.00
C TYR A 281 7.11 -17.15 -1.42
N ALA A 282 6.00 -17.13 -2.15
CA ALA A 282 5.91 -17.62 -3.52
C ALA A 282 4.60 -17.16 -4.20
N ALA A 283 4.50 -17.48 -5.49
CA ALA A 283 3.24 -17.66 -6.20
C ALA A 283 3.08 -19.13 -6.61
N GLN A 284 1.94 -19.75 -6.31
CA GLN A 284 1.69 -21.17 -6.62
C GLN A 284 0.22 -21.46 -6.92
N SER A 285 -0.07 -22.64 -7.48
CA SER A 285 -1.44 -23.06 -7.73
C SER A 285 -2.20 -23.34 -6.43
N ILE A 286 -3.37 -22.73 -6.26
CA ILE A 286 -4.29 -22.96 -5.13
C ILE A 286 -5.64 -23.43 -5.68
N PRO A 287 -6.18 -24.58 -5.21
CA PRO A 287 -7.51 -25.02 -5.60
C PRO A 287 -8.57 -23.92 -5.41
N GLY A 288 -9.27 -23.58 -6.49
CA GLY A 288 -10.30 -22.55 -6.50
C GLY A 288 -9.83 -21.15 -6.93
N VAL A 289 -8.53 -20.95 -7.14
CA VAL A 289 -7.97 -19.70 -7.69
C VAL A 289 -7.46 -19.95 -9.12
N ASN A 290 -7.75 -19.04 -10.04
CA ASN A 290 -7.26 -19.13 -11.41
C ASN A 290 -5.80 -18.70 -11.50
N GLY A 291 -4.96 -19.54 -12.12
CA GLY A 291 -3.53 -19.28 -12.28
C GLY A 291 -2.73 -19.42 -10.99
N LEU A 292 -1.52 -18.85 -10.97
CA LEU A 292 -0.71 -18.82 -9.76
C LEU A 292 -1.27 -17.77 -8.80
N CYS A 293 -1.40 -18.10 -7.54
CA CYS A 293 -1.82 -17.21 -6.47
C CYS A 293 -0.62 -16.88 -5.59
N ASP A 294 -0.49 -15.63 -5.20
CA ASP A 294 0.49 -15.23 -4.21
C ASP A 294 0.11 -15.83 -2.85
N VAL A 295 1.08 -16.48 -2.22
CA VAL A 295 0.89 -17.26 -0.99
C VAL A 295 1.76 -16.72 0.13
N ASN A 296 1.17 -16.71 1.32
CA ASN A 296 1.66 -16.00 2.47
C ASN A 296 1.69 -16.89 3.71
N TYR A 297 2.68 -16.64 4.57
CA TYR A 297 2.60 -17.01 5.97
C TYR A 297 2.44 -15.77 6.83
N SER A 298 1.52 -15.83 7.79
CA SER A 298 1.47 -14.87 8.89
C SER A 298 2.01 -15.50 10.16
N TYR A 299 2.98 -14.83 10.75
CA TYR A 299 3.60 -15.17 12.03
C TYR A 299 2.94 -14.45 13.21
N TYR A 300 1.84 -13.74 12.94
CA TYR A 300 1.04 -13.07 13.95
C TYR A 300 -0.43 -13.47 13.75
N ASP A 301 -1.07 -13.96 14.81
CA ASP A 301 -2.49 -14.31 14.77
C ASP A 301 -3.36 -13.06 14.91
N TYR A 302 -3.53 -12.35 13.80
CA TYR A 302 -4.37 -11.16 13.73
C TYR A 302 -5.85 -11.46 14.06
N ALA A 303 -6.31 -12.68 13.78
CA ALA A 303 -7.69 -13.09 14.01
C ALA A 303 -7.96 -13.54 15.46
N GLY A 304 -6.98 -14.16 16.11
CA GLY A 304 -7.04 -14.61 17.51
C GLY A 304 -6.72 -13.52 18.53
N THR A 305 -6.01 -12.46 18.14
CA THR A 305 -5.87 -11.24 18.95
C THR A 305 -7.13 -10.40 18.76
N ALA A 306 -7.97 -10.28 19.80
CA ALA A 306 -9.28 -9.61 19.78
C ALA A 306 -9.38 -8.61 18.63
N ALA A 307 -10.07 -9.02 17.55
CA ALA A 307 -10.20 -8.22 16.35
C ALA A 307 -10.60 -6.81 16.78
N GLN A 308 -9.76 -5.80 16.48
CA GLN A 308 -10.16 -4.42 16.70
C GLN A 308 -11.20 -4.10 15.63
N GLN A 309 -12.43 -4.50 15.95
CA GLN A 309 -13.62 -4.01 15.32
C GLN A 309 -13.65 -2.49 15.51
N PRO A 310 -13.85 -1.68 14.45
CA PRO A 310 -14.56 -0.43 14.61
C PRO A 310 -16.00 -0.82 15.01
N THR A 311 -16.24 -1.01 16.31
CA THR A 311 -17.61 -1.17 16.79
C THR A 311 -18.25 0.21 16.85
N LYS A 312 -19.50 0.30 16.42
CA LYS A 312 -20.32 1.46 16.72
C LYS A 312 -20.24 1.73 18.23
N PRO A 313 -19.81 2.92 18.67
CA PRO A 313 -19.79 3.23 20.07
C PRO A 313 -21.17 2.99 20.67
N THR A 314 -21.23 2.33 21.83
CA THR A 314 -22.48 2.19 22.59
C THR A 314 -22.73 3.41 23.48
N ASP A 315 -21.68 4.19 23.78
CA ASP A 315 -21.77 5.42 24.54
C ASP A 315 -22.13 6.60 23.61
N PRO A 316 -23.29 7.25 23.81
CA PRO A 316 -23.72 8.40 23.01
C PRO A 316 -22.79 9.62 23.13
N ASN A 317 -21.91 9.67 24.14
CA ASN A 317 -20.96 10.77 24.30
C ASN A 317 -19.69 10.61 23.46
N VAL A 318 -19.48 9.45 22.82
CA VAL A 318 -18.37 9.27 21.89
C VAL A 318 -18.69 10.01 20.59
N PHE A 319 -17.96 11.08 20.35
CA PHE A 319 -18.08 11.91 19.15
C PHE A 319 -16.70 12.39 18.71
N THR A 320 -16.02 11.60 17.88
CA THR A 320 -14.63 11.84 17.49
C THR A 320 -14.50 11.97 15.98
N SER A 321 -13.55 12.81 15.54
CA SER A 321 -13.21 12.97 14.12
C SER A 321 -11.94 12.20 13.78
N SER A 322 -11.91 11.59 12.60
CA SER A 322 -10.67 11.10 11.97
C SER A 322 -9.96 12.19 11.15
N ALA A 323 -10.46 13.43 11.17
CA ALA A 323 -9.82 14.51 10.45
C ALA A 323 -8.47 14.87 11.08
N LEU A 324 -7.50 15.23 10.25
CA LEU A 324 -6.29 15.89 10.71
C LEU A 324 -6.67 17.21 11.38
N SER A 325 -5.87 17.69 12.33
CA SER A 325 -6.06 19.02 12.94
C SER A 325 -6.03 20.14 11.89
N SER A 326 -5.27 19.93 10.80
CA SER A 326 -5.38 20.72 9.60
C SER A 326 -5.15 19.92 8.30
N TYR A 327 -5.71 20.39 7.20
CA TYR A 327 -5.53 19.82 5.85
C TYR A 327 -5.36 20.92 4.80
N SER A 328 -4.35 20.82 3.94
CA SER A 328 -4.11 21.80 2.87
C SER A 328 -4.42 21.22 1.50
N PHE A 329 -5.36 21.82 0.78
CA PHE A 329 -5.72 21.41 -0.58
C PHE A 329 -4.58 21.71 -1.55
N THR A 330 -4.43 20.84 -2.55
CA THR A 330 -3.53 21.04 -3.69
C THR A 330 -4.30 20.85 -4.99
N ASP A 331 -3.75 21.27 -6.14
CA ASP A 331 -4.41 21.02 -7.43
C ASP A 331 -4.66 19.53 -7.73
N GLN A 332 -3.86 18.66 -7.13
CA GLN A 332 -3.96 17.21 -7.28
C GLN A 332 -4.87 16.59 -6.21
N SER A 333 -5.32 17.39 -5.24
CA SER A 333 -6.08 16.95 -4.07
C SER A 333 -7.18 17.93 -3.70
N PRO A 334 -8.21 18.08 -4.56
CA PRO A 334 -9.33 18.97 -4.29
C PRO A 334 -10.33 18.37 -3.29
N ASP A 335 -10.22 17.08 -2.96
CA ASP A 335 -11.19 16.33 -2.18
C ASP A 335 -10.52 15.80 -0.90
N TYR A 336 -11.18 15.96 0.24
CA TYR A 336 -10.75 15.45 1.54
C TYR A 336 -11.91 14.79 2.28
N PHE A 337 -11.76 13.53 2.68
CA PHE A 337 -12.80 12.82 3.43
C PHE A 337 -12.39 12.67 4.89
N TYR A 338 -13.36 12.74 5.79
CA TYR A 338 -13.14 12.43 7.20
C TYR A 338 -14.34 11.69 7.77
N ARG A 339 -14.09 10.91 8.82
CA ARG A 339 -15.08 10.12 9.52
C ARG A 339 -15.41 10.77 10.85
N ILE A 340 -16.69 10.75 11.22
CA ILE A 340 -17.16 10.94 12.57
C ILE A 340 -17.54 9.58 13.14
N THR A 341 -16.90 9.17 14.22
CA THR A 341 -17.26 7.98 14.99
C THR A 341 -18.20 8.39 16.10
N THR A 342 -19.41 7.80 16.11
CA THR A 342 -20.47 8.14 17.05
C THR A 342 -21.54 7.05 17.17
N ALA A 343 -22.18 6.98 18.35
CA ALA A 343 -23.37 6.16 18.55
C ALA A 343 -24.63 6.71 17.86
N ASP A 344 -24.61 7.96 17.38
CA ASP A 344 -25.78 8.65 16.87
C ASP A 344 -26.52 7.85 15.78
N ALA A 345 -27.84 7.75 15.92
CA ALA A 345 -28.71 7.15 14.91
C ALA A 345 -29.03 8.13 13.76
N VAL A 346 -28.77 9.42 13.96
CA VAL A 346 -28.98 10.49 12.99
C VAL A 346 -27.62 11.03 12.55
N ALA A 347 -27.46 11.31 11.26
CA ALA A 347 -26.21 11.86 10.74
C ALA A 347 -25.91 13.24 11.36
N PRO A 348 -24.68 13.46 11.84
CA PRO A 348 -24.22 14.78 12.27
C PRO A 348 -24.29 15.82 11.15
N THR A 349 -24.32 17.09 11.52
CA THR A 349 -24.25 18.19 10.53
C THR A 349 -22.84 18.73 10.45
N ALA A 350 -22.30 18.85 9.24
CA ALA A 350 -20.99 19.46 9.00
C ALA A 350 -21.15 20.80 8.27
N VAL A 351 -20.42 21.82 8.73
CA VAL A 351 -20.42 23.17 8.16
C VAL A 351 -19.01 23.69 7.98
N SER A 352 -18.81 24.48 6.92
CA SER A 352 -17.58 25.23 6.69
C SER A 352 -17.75 26.67 7.16
N SER A 353 -16.76 27.22 7.86
CA SER A 353 -16.76 28.64 8.23
C SER A 353 -16.64 29.57 7.01
N ASP A 354 -16.09 29.07 5.90
CA ASP A 354 -16.04 29.78 4.62
C ASP A 354 -16.29 28.81 3.45
N PRO A 355 -17.54 28.73 2.94
CA PRO A 355 -17.89 27.92 1.78
C PRO A 355 -17.19 28.31 0.48
N ASN A 356 -16.56 29.49 0.41
CA ASN A 356 -15.75 29.89 -0.76
C ASN A 356 -14.34 29.30 -0.71
N VAL A 357 -13.85 28.90 0.47
CA VAL A 357 -12.59 28.16 0.63
C VAL A 357 -12.86 26.66 0.47
N ALA A 358 -13.87 26.15 1.17
CA ALA A 358 -14.19 24.73 1.18
C ALA A 358 -15.68 24.45 1.43
N GLU A 359 -16.26 23.54 0.65
CA GLU A 359 -17.63 23.04 0.81
C GLU A 359 -17.59 21.67 1.49
N VAL A 360 -18.42 21.41 2.51
CA VAL A 360 -18.50 20.10 3.17
C VAL A 360 -19.87 19.46 2.95
N LYS A 361 -19.88 18.15 2.65
CA LYS A 361 -21.09 17.36 2.40
C LYS A 361 -21.05 16.05 3.16
N PHE A 362 -22.23 15.58 3.57
CA PHE A 362 -22.38 14.19 3.94
C PHE A 362 -22.06 13.30 2.74
N SER A 363 -21.27 12.25 2.95
CA SER A 363 -20.90 11.27 1.92
C SER A 363 -21.69 9.98 2.10
N GLN A 364 -21.46 9.27 3.20
CA GLN A 364 -22.12 7.98 3.48
C GLN A 364 -22.08 7.63 4.97
N GLN A 365 -22.96 6.72 5.39
CA GLN A 365 -22.90 6.12 6.72
C GLN A 365 -21.78 5.07 6.76
N SER A 366 -21.09 4.95 7.90
CA SER A 366 -20.09 3.90 8.17
C SER A 366 -20.54 3.00 9.32
N ALA A 367 -19.85 1.87 9.54
CA ALA A 367 -20.21 0.89 10.55
C ALA A 367 -20.26 1.45 12.00
N ASP A 368 -19.60 2.57 12.27
CA ASP A 368 -19.50 3.18 13.61
C ASP A 368 -19.88 4.68 13.64
N GLY A 369 -20.50 5.19 12.57
CA GLY A 369 -20.76 6.62 12.42
C GLY A 369 -20.97 7.05 10.97
N TYR A 370 -20.32 8.14 10.54
CA TYR A 370 -20.61 8.83 9.29
C TYR A 370 -19.35 9.36 8.61
N ILE A 371 -19.34 9.43 7.28
CA ILE A 371 -18.24 9.97 6.47
C ILE A 371 -18.72 11.25 5.79
N PHE A 372 -17.86 12.27 5.83
CA PHE A 372 -18.06 13.58 5.21
C PHE A 372 -16.97 13.84 4.17
N HIS A 373 -17.33 14.66 3.19
CA HIS A 373 -16.50 15.03 2.06
C HIS A 373 -16.33 16.54 2.03
N VAL A 374 -15.10 17.01 2.12
CA VAL A 374 -14.71 18.42 2.00
C VAL A 374 -14.11 18.64 0.61
N ILE A 375 -14.67 19.60 -0.11
CA ILE A 375 -14.35 19.95 -1.49
C ILE A 375 -13.69 21.32 -1.49
N HIS A 376 -12.52 21.44 -2.12
CA HIS A 376 -11.81 22.70 -2.31
C HIS A 376 -12.59 23.64 -3.23
N LYS A 377 -12.78 24.89 -2.80
CA LYS A 377 -13.51 25.93 -3.54
C LYS A 377 -12.66 27.15 -3.88
N GLY A 378 -11.65 27.48 -3.06
CA GLY A 378 -10.86 28.69 -3.25
C GLY A 378 -9.82 28.92 -2.17
N GLU A 379 -9.09 30.02 -2.32
CA GLU A 379 -7.97 30.41 -1.45
C GLU A 379 -8.41 30.84 -0.06
N GLY A 380 -7.63 30.47 0.95
CA GLY A 380 -7.80 30.93 2.32
C GLY A 380 -7.84 29.78 3.32
N GLN A 381 -8.36 30.06 4.52
CA GLN A 381 -8.56 29.05 5.54
C GLN A 381 -10.04 28.98 5.92
N ALA A 382 -10.55 27.76 6.04
CA ALA A 382 -11.86 27.51 6.61
C ALA A 382 -11.76 26.50 7.75
N THR A 383 -12.58 26.65 8.76
CA THR A 383 -12.78 25.63 9.78
C THR A 383 -13.98 24.79 9.39
N ILE A 384 -13.78 23.48 9.29
CA ILE A 384 -14.86 22.52 9.15
C ILE A 384 -15.27 22.10 10.54
N THR A 385 -16.53 22.29 10.90
CA THR A 385 -17.11 21.90 12.20
C THR A 385 -18.20 20.88 11.95
N THR A 386 -18.13 19.75 12.66
CA THR A 386 -19.18 18.73 12.63
C THR A 386 -19.80 18.61 14.01
N THR A 387 -21.13 18.61 14.07
CA THR A 387 -21.90 18.65 15.32
C THR A 387 -22.90 17.51 15.36
N SER A 388 -22.88 16.77 16.47
CA SER A 388 -23.87 15.74 16.80
C SER A 388 -25.27 16.35 16.84
N ALA A 389 -26.21 15.75 16.12
CA ALA A 389 -27.61 16.13 16.18
C ALA A 389 -28.29 15.66 17.49
N VAL A 390 -27.64 14.78 18.25
CA VAL A 390 -28.19 14.15 19.45
C VAL A 390 -27.63 14.78 20.72
N THR A 391 -26.30 14.89 20.83
CA THR A 391 -25.63 15.37 22.05
C THR A 391 -25.16 16.82 21.95
N GLY A 392 -25.10 17.38 20.74
CA GLY A 392 -24.48 18.69 20.49
C GLY A 392 -22.95 18.69 20.57
N ALA A 393 -22.32 17.54 20.84
CA ALA A 393 -20.88 17.40 20.79
C ALA A 393 -20.35 17.81 19.41
N SER A 394 -19.22 18.52 19.38
CA SER A 394 -18.66 19.07 18.14
C SER A 394 -17.17 18.83 18.04
N VAL A 395 -16.72 18.60 16.81
CA VAL A 395 -15.30 18.47 16.44
C VAL A 395 -15.02 19.36 15.25
N SER A 396 -13.84 19.97 15.25
CA SER A 396 -13.45 20.91 14.21
C SER A 396 -12.00 20.72 13.78
N PHE A 397 -11.72 21.06 12.52
CA PHE A 397 -10.37 21.10 11.97
C PHE A 397 -10.25 22.20 10.92
N THR A 398 -9.02 22.64 10.65
CA THR A 398 -8.75 23.73 9.70
C THR A 398 -8.39 23.17 8.33
N VAL A 399 -9.08 23.58 7.29
CA VAL A 399 -8.65 23.37 5.91
C VAL A 399 -8.03 24.64 5.34
N THR A 400 -6.94 24.50 4.59
CA THR A 400 -6.28 25.60 3.87
C THR A 400 -6.45 25.37 2.38
N GLY A 401 -7.19 26.25 1.72
CA GLY A 401 -7.19 26.35 0.27
C GLY A 401 -5.96 27.10 -0.18
N ASN A 402 -5.04 26.40 -0.85
CA ASN A 402 -3.90 27.04 -1.50
C ASN A 402 -4.37 27.72 -2.80
N ALA A 403 -3.63 28.73 -3.23
CA ALA A 403 -3.80 29.33 -4.54
C ALA A 403 -3.76 28.25 -5.62
N LEU A 404 -4.91 28.00 -6.23
CA LEU A 404 -4.96 27.25 -7.47
C LEU A 404 -4.10 28.06 -8.47
N PRO A 405 -3.07 27.46 -9.10
CA PRO A 405 -2.27 28.15 -10.10
C PRO A 405 -3.22 28.76 -11.11
N LYS A 406 -3.07 30.06 -11.32
CA LYS A 406 -3.84 30.79 -12.31
C LYS A 406 -3.62 30.11 -13.66
N VAL A 407 -4.67 29.49 -14.17
CA VAL A 407 -4.66 28.94 -15.53
C VAL A 407 -4.78 30.12 -16.47
N VAL A 408 -3.65 30.51 -17.05
CA VAL A 408 -3.62 31.49 -18.14
C VAL A 408 -3.82 30.72 -19.42
N TYR A 409 -4.80 31.14 -20.21
CA TYR A 409 -5.09 30.55 -21.51
C TYR A 409 -4.47 31.41 -22.59
N PHE A 410 -3.74 30.77 -23.50
CA PHE A 410 -3.31 31.36 -24.75
C PHE A 410 -4.14 30.77 -25.87
N THR A 411 -4.47 31.59 -26.85
CA THR A 411 -5.06 31.12 -28.11
C THR A 411 -4.02 31.24 -29.22
N ASP A 412 -4.19 30.46 -30.29
CA ASP A 412 -3.42 30.60 -31.52
C ASP A 412 -3.71 31.91 -32.28
N LEU A 413 -4.84 32.57 -32.00
CA LEU A 413 -5.24 33.85 -32.62
C LEU A 413 -5.08 35.07 -31.70
N GLY A 414 -4.58 34.90 -30.47
CA GLY A 414 -4.51 35.96 -29.46
C GLY A 414 -5.84 36.25 -28.74
N SER A 415 -5.80 37.19 -27.80
CA SER A 415 -6.93 37.50 -26.90
C SER A 415 -8.11 38.21 -27.57
N SER A 416 -7.97 38.63 -28.83
CA SER A 416 -9.03 39.20 -29.64
C SER A 416 -8.78 38.92 -31.11
N PHE A 417 -9.82 38.49 -31.84
CA PHE A 417 -9.73 38.25 -33.28
C PHE A 417 -11.07 38.47 -33.99
N THR A 418 -11.00 38.59 -35.32
CA THR A 418 -12.17 38.82 -36.16
C THR A 418 -12.44 37.62 -37.06
N LEU A 419 -13.71 37.27 -37.22
CA LEU A 419 -14.18 36.29 -38.21
C LEU A 419 -15.19 36.94 -39.15
N GLN A 420 -15.27 36.47 -40.39
CA GLN A 420 -16.38 36.84 -41.28
C GLN A 420 -17.60 35.98 -40.95
N LYS A 421 -18.81 36.55 -41.09
CA LYS A 421 -20.04 35.74 -40.94
C LYS A 421 -20.00 34.50 -41.86
N GLY A 422 -20.31 33.34 -41.28
CA GLY A 422 -20.24 32.03 -41.94
C GLY A 422 -18.88 31.33 -41.85
N GLN A 423 -17.83 32.01 -41.37
CA GLN A 423 -16.51 31.41 -41.18
C GLN A 423 -16.51 30.46 -39.97
N THR A 424 -15.87 29.30 -40.16
CA THR A 424 -15.57 28.34 -39.09
C THR A 424 -14.10 28.38 -38.74
N TYR A 425 -13.77 28.26 -37.46
CA TYR A 425 -12.39 28.15 -36.99
C TYR A 425 -12.29 27.14 -35.86
N SER A 426 -11.18 26.41 -35.77
CA SER A 426 -10.91 25.52 -34.63
C SER A 426 -9.92 26.22 -33.70
N LEU A 427 -10.44 26.94 -32.71
CA LEU A 427 -9.64 27.75 -31.80
C LEU A 427 -8.76 26.84 -30.94
N ARG A 428 -7.44 26.97 -31.08
CA ARG A 428 -6.51 26.23 -30.21
C ARG A 428 -6.32 27.02 -28.92
N VAL A 429 -6.65 26.41 -27.79
CA VAL A 429 -6.54 27.00 -26.46
C VAL A 429 -5.51 26.22 -25.63
N MET A 430 -4.46 26.91 -25.19
CA MET A 430 -3.31 26.36 -24.50
C MET A 430 -3.26 26.90 -23.05
N PRO A 431 -3.41 26.07 -22.02
CA PRO A 431 -3.30 26.51 -20.64
C PRO A 431 -1.83 26.57 -20.18
N THR A 432 -1.53 27.40 -19.17
CA THR A 432 -0.24 27.38 -18.45
C THR A 432 0.00 26.10 -17.64
N VAL A 433 -1.08 25.37 -17.32
CA VAL A 433 -1.05 24.10 -16.59
C VAL A 433 -2.10 23.16 -17.17
N ILE A 434 -1.71 21.93 -17.50
CA ILE A 434 -2.62 20.92 -18.05
C ILE A 434 -3.52 20.43 -16.92
N SER A 435 -4.82 20.73 -16.98
CA SER A 435 -5.78 20.29 -15.97
C SER A 435 -7.14 19.92 -16.58
N GLY A 436 -7.60 18.71 -16.24
CA GLY A 436 -8.99 18.25 -16.26
C GLY A 436 -9.82 18.42 -17.55
N ASN A 437 -11.11 18.12 -17.41
CA ASN A 437 -12.12 18.42 -18.43
C ASN A 437 -12.37 19.93 -18.45
N VAL A 438 -12.25 20.55 -19.63
CA VAL A 438 -12.57 21.97 -19.86
C VAL A 438 -13.96 22.09 -20.48
N LYS A 439 -14.72 23.08 -20.03
CA LYS A 439 -15.96 23.54 -20.64
C LYS A 439 -15.72 24.93 -21.23
N PHE A 440 -16.03 25.10 -22.51
CA PHE A 440 -16.04 26.42 -23.14
C PHE A 440 -17.45 27.02 -23.11
N LEU A 441 -17.53 28.33 -22.89
CA LEU A 441 -18.77 29.08 -22.83
C LEU A 441 -18.67 30.27 -23.80
N ILE A 442 -19.68 30.45 -24.64
CA ILE A 442 -19.79 31.61 -25.52
C ILE A 442 -20.76 32.60 -24.88
N GLY A 443 -20.35 33.87 -24.74
CA GLY A 443 -21.18 34.90 -24.12
C GLY A 443 -22.46 35.23 -24.87
N ASN A 444 -22.43 35.18 -26.20
CA ASN A 444 -23.58 35.41 -27.06
C ASN A 444 -23.67 34.36 -28.19
N PRO A 445 -24.53 33.33 -28.04
CA PRO A 445 -24.69 32.28 -29.04
C PRO A 445 -25.30 32.76 -30.37
N ALA A 446 -25.89 33.96 -30.41
CA ALA A 446 -26.39 34.55 -31.67
C ALA A 446 -25.25 35.09 -32.56
N VAL A 447 -24.09 35.39 -31.97
CA VAL A 447 -22.90 35.88 -32.69
C VAL A 447 -21.98 34.72 -33.08
N LEU A 448 -21.75 33.80 -32.14
CA LEU A 448 -20.82 32.68 -32.31
C LEU A 448 -21.43 31.40 -31.74
N THR A 449 -21.32 30.27 -32.43
CA THR A 449 -21.72 28.97 -31.90
C THR A 449 -20.50 28.07 -31.74
N GLY A 450 -20.56 27.12 -30.80
CA GLY A 450 -19.45 26.25 -30.45
C GLY A 450 -19.78 24.78 -30.64
N GLY A 451 -18.79 24.00 -31.07
CA GLY A 451 -18.87 22.56 -31.28
C GLY A 451 -18.25 21.73 -30.15
N THR A 452 -18.13 20.42 -30.38
CA THR A 452 -17.49 19.50 -29.45
C THR A 452 -15.99 19.75 -29.38
N VAL A 453 -15.49 19.95 -28.16
CA VAL A 453 -14.07 20.19 -27.87
C VAL A 453 -13.27 18.92 -28.11
N GLN A 454 -12.11 19.05 -28.75
CA GLN A 454 -11.11 17.98 -28.85
C GLN A 454 -9.92 18.29 -27.96
N SER A 455 -9.42 17.31 -27.21
CA SER A 455 -8.26 17.46 -26.31
C SER A 455 -7.03 16.74 -26.88
N THR A 456 -5.88 17.40 -26.82
CA THR A 456 -4.57 16.79 -27.15
C THR A 456 -3.55 17.12 -26.05
N SER A 457 -2.36 16.51 -26.11
CA SER A 457 -1.27 16.77 -25.15
C SER A 457 -0.77 18.23 -25.14
N GLY A 458 -1.15 19.05 -26.13
CA GLY A 458 -0.69 20.43 -26.30
C GLY A 458 -1.79 21.49 -26.25
N GLY A 459 -2.99 21.15 -25.75
CA GLY A 459 -4.11 22.08 -25.57
C GLY A 459 -5.47 21.50 -25.99
N TRP A 460 -6.48 22.36 -26.05
CA TRP A 460 -7.82 22.04 -26.54
C TRP A 460 -8.09 22.73 -27.87
N TYR A 461 -8.83 22.06 -28.73
CA TYR A 461 -9.33 22.61 -29.98
C TYR A 461 -10.84 22.79 -29.84
N TYR A 462 -11.29 24.04 -29.89
CA TYR A 462 -12.70 24.41 -29.77
C TYR A 462 -13.23 24.88 -31.13
N PRO A 463 -14.00 24.04 -31.84
CA PRO A 463 -14.63 24.45 -33.09
C PRO A 463 -15.65 25.55 -32.83
N ILE A 464 -15.52 26.68 -33.52
CA ILE A 464 -16.41 27.83 -33.45
C ILE A 464 -16.91 28.23 -34.84
N THR A 465 -18.15 28.70 -34.92
CA THR A 465 -18.80 29.15 -36.16
C THR A 465 -19.38 30.54 -35.99
N ALA A 466 -18.94 31.49 -36.81
CA ALA A 466 -19.43 32.87 -36.85
C ALA A 466 -20.86 32.91 -37.42
N SER A 467 -21.84 33.05 -36.52
CA SER A 467 -23.27 32.84 -36.83
C SER A 467 -24.02 34.15 -37.10
N GLY A 468 -23.63 35.25 -36.44
CA GLY A 468 -24.23 36.57 -36.60
C GLY A 468 -23.22 37.69 -36.32
N SER A 469 -23.45 38.88 -36.87
CA SER A 469 -22.54 40.01 -36.69
C SER A 469 -22.61 40.55 -35.25
N GLY A 470 -21.47 40.98 -34.72
CA GLY A 470 -21.35 41.50 -33.35
C GLY A 470 -20.08 41.01 -32.65
N THR A 471 -19.93 41.36 -31.37
CA THR A 471 -18.76 40.98 -30.56
C THR A 471 -19.21 40.10 -29.38
N THR A 472 -18.52 38.97 -29.16
CA THR A 472 -18.81 38.05 -28.05
C THR A 472 -17.53 37.51 -27.41
N PRO A 473 -17.50 37.35 -26.07
CA PRO A 473 -16.42 36.64 -25.40
C PRO A 473 -16.56 35.11 -25.54
N ILE A 474 -15.41 34.43 -25.46
CA ILE A 474 -15.27 33.00 -25.21
C ILE A 474 -14.60 32.84 -23.84
N TYR A 475 -15.19 32.03 -22.97
CA TYR A 475 -14.63 31.67 -21.67
C TYR A 475 -14.24 30.18 -21.63
N ALA A 476 -13.22 29.85 -20.84
CA ALA A 476 -12.86 28.48 -20.47
C ALA A 476 -13.09 28.27 -18.97
N GLN A 477 -13.66 27.12 -18.63
CA GLN A 477 -13.92 26.70 -17.26
C GLN A 477 -13.34 25.30 -17.06
N VAL A 478 -12.41 25.14 -16.13
CA VAL A 478 -11.84 23.83 -15.76
C VAL A 478 -12.48 23.36 -14.46
N GLY A 479 -13.08 22.15 -14.48
CA GLY A 479 -13.77 21.61 -13.31
C GLY A 479 -14.83 22.57 -12.75
N GLY A 480 -14.85 22.74 -11.42
CA GLY A 480 -15.76 23.66 -10.72
C GLY A 480 -15.27 25.12 -10.61
N ARG A 481 -14.19 25.52 -11.31
CA ARG A 481 -13.59 26.87 -11.22
C ARG A 481 -14.50 27.94 -11.85
N ALA A 482 -14.26 29.22 -11.58
CA ALA A 482 -14.91 30.31 -12.31
C ALA A 482 -14.46 30.34 -13.79
N PRO A 483 -15.35 30.68 -14.75
CA PRO A 483 -14.94 30.85 -16.16
C PRO A 483 -13.93 31.99 -16.32
N VAL A 484 -12.87 31.74 -17.09
CA VAL A 484 -11.82 32.71 -17.43
C VAL A 484 -11.98 33.14 -18.87
N LEU A 485 -11.91 34.44 -19.15
CA LEU A 485 -11.95 34.96 -20.51
C LEU A 485 -10.74 34.45 -21.31
N VAL A 486 -11.00 33.80 -22.44
CA VAL A 486 -9.99 33.22 -23.33
C VAL A 486 -9.73 34.15 -24.50
N ALA A 487 -10.80 34.61 -25.16
CA ALA A 487 -10.73 35.52 -26.28
C ALA A 487 -12.03 36.31 -26.46
N THR A 488 -11.94 37.46 -27.12
CA THR A 488 -13.08 38.20 -27.65
C THR A 488 -13.13 38.04 -29.16
N VAL A 489 -14.28 37.64 -29.69
CA VAL A 489 -14.47 37.43 -31.14
C VAL A 489 -15.40 38.50 -31.69
N THR A 490 -14.95 39.23 -32.69
CA THR A 490 -15.80 40.14 -33.48
C THR A 490 -16.16 39.44 -34.78
N VAL A 491 -17.44 39.33 -35.07
CA VAL A 491 -17.95 38.83 -36.35
C VAL A 491 -18.41 40.03 -37.18
N SER A 492 -17.74 40.26 -38.30
CA SER A 492 -18.13 41.26 -39.30
C SER A 492 -19.05 40.63 -40.35
#